data_AF-A0A972WES1-F1
#
_entry.id   AF-A0A972WES1-F1
#
_cell.length_a   1.000
_cell.length_b   1.000
_cell.length_c   1.000
_cell.angle_alpha   90.00
_cell.angle_beta   90.00
_cell.angle_gamma   90.00
#
_symmetry.space_group_name_H-M   'P 1'
#
loop_
_entity.id
_entity.type
_entity.pdbx_description
1 polymer ?
#
loop_
_entity_poly.entity_id
_entity_poly.type
_entity_poly.pdbx_seq_one_letter_code
_entity_poly.pdbx_strand_id
1 'polypeptide(L)'
;MATSNNDNLAVLIDADNAQAAIIHELLAEVSRYGTASVKRAYGDWTTPSLKKWKDVLHEMAIQPIQQFSYTSGKNSTDSALIIDAMDLL
;
A
#
# COMPACT_ATOMS: atom_id res chain seq x y z
N MET A 1 2.62 -12.15 31.27
CA MET A 1 3.49 -11.48 30.28
C MET A 1 2.79 -11.58 28.95
N ALA A 2 2.40 -10.45 28.34
CA ALA A 2 1.85 -10.49 26.98
C ALA A 2 2.95 -11.02 26.07
N THR A 3 2.69 -12.11 25.36
CA THR A 3 3.54 -12.56 24.26
C THR A 3 3.44 -11.47 23.20
N SER A 4 4.45 -10.61 23.12
CA SER A 4 4.61 -9.67 22.02
C SER A 4 4.88 -10.48 20.76
N ASN A 5 3.82 -11.01 20.15
CA ASN A 5 3.91 -11.59 18.83
C ASN A 5 4.16 -10.40 17.90
N ASN A 6 5.43 -10.07 17.68
CA ASN A 6 5.82 -9.00 16.78
C ASN A 6 5.65 -9.54 15.35
N ASP A 7 4.39 -9.74 14.97
CA ASP A 7 4.03 -10.32 13.70
C ASP A 7 4.53 -9.38 12.58
N ASN A 8 5.22 -9.97 11.61
CA ASN A 8 5.64 -9.24 10.43
C ASN A 8 4.44 -9.11 9.50
N LEU A 9 3.99 -7.88 9.29
CA LEU A 9 2.84 -7.56 8.48
C LEU A 9 3.28 -7.05 7.12
N ALA A 10 2.56 -7.49 6.09
CA ALA A 10 2.61 -6.90 4.76
C ALA A 10 1.38 -5.99 4.57
N VAL A 11 1.62 -4.74 4.19
CA VAL A 11 0.59 -3.74 3.90
C VAL A 11 0.65 -3.42 2.42
N LEU A 12 -0.38 -3.85 1.69
CA LEU A 12 -0.53 -3.62 0.25
C LEU A 12 -1.73 -2.69 0.04
N ILE A 13 -1.50 -1.57 -0.62
CA ILE A 13 -2.46 -0.46 -0.73
C ILE A 13 -2.80 -0.23 -2.19
N ASP A 14 -4.09 -0.25 -2.54
CA ASP A 14 -4.55 0.24 -3.84
C ASP A 14 -4.67 1.78 -3.78
N ALA A 15 -3.70 2.48 -4.35
CA ALA A 15 -3.64 3.95 -4.32
C ALA A 15 -4.60 4.61 -5.31
N ASP A 16 -5.03 3.90 -6.37
CA ASP A 16 -6.04 4.40 -7.31
C ASP A 16 -7.41 4.50 -6.64
N ASN A 17 -7.69 3.60 -5.68
CA ASN A 17 -8.97 3.52 -4.98
C ASN A 17 -8.94 4.03 -3.53
N ALA A 18 -7.77 4.27 -2.94
CA ALA A 18 -7.62 4.82 -1.59
C ALA A 18 -7.26 6.31 -1.59
N GLN A 19 -7.44 6.95 -0.42
CA GLN A 19 -7.03 8.33 -0.21
C GLN A 19 -5.72 8.41 0.57
N ALA A 20 -4.77 9.22 0.10
CA ALA A 20 -3.49 9.40 0.80
C ALA A 20 -3.64 9.93 2.24
N ALA A 21 -4.71 10.68 2.53
CA ALA A 21 -4.92 11.34 3.83
C ALA A 21 -5.13 10.37 5.01
N ILE A 22 -5.58 9.14 4.77
CA ILE A 22 -5.86 8.16 5.82
C ILE A 22 -4.67 7.25 6.15
N ILE A 23 -3.56 7.37 5.41
CA ILE A 23 -2.44 6.42 5.48
C ILE A 23 -1.68 6.49 6.80
N HIS A 24 -1.53 7.69 7.37
CA HIS A 24 -0.93 7.87 8.69
C HIS A 24 -1.71 7.13 9.77
N GLU A 25 -3.02 7.34 9.84
CA GLU A 25 -3.88 6.68 10.83
C GLU A 25 -3.93 5.16 10.61
N LEU A 26 -3.98 4.72 9.35
CA LEU A 26 -3.97 3.31 9.00
C LEU A 26 -2.68 2.62 9.45
N LEU A 27 -1.51 3.20 9.18
CA LEU A 27 -0.24 2.61 9.59
C LEU A 27 -0.03 2.66 11.11
N ALA A 28 -0.56 3.69 11.78
CA ALA A 28 -0.61 3.75 13.24
C ALA A 28 -1.45 2.60 13.81
N GLU A 29 -2.61 2.30 13.23
CA GLU A 29 -3.43 1.16 13.64
C GLU A 29 -2.74 -0.18 13.36
N VAL A 30 -2.14 -0.35 12.17
CA VAL A 30 -1.35 -1.56 11.82
C VAL A 30 -0.23 -1.82 12.83
N SER A 31 0.43 -0.76 13.32
CA SER A 31 1.52 -0.90 14.30
C SER A 31 1.11 -1.51 15.64
N ARG A 32 -0.20 -1.52 15.95
CA ARG A 32 -0.75 -2.15 17.15
C ARG A 32 -0.83 -3.68 17.03
N TYR A 33 -0.81 -4.20 15.81
CA TYR A 33 -0.89 -5.64 15.52
C TYR A 33 0.47 -6.26 15.21
N GLY A 34 1.47 -5.46 14.84
CA GLY A 34 2.80 -5.96 14.51
C GLY A 34 3.66 -4.92 13.78
N THR A 35 4.78 -5.39 13.22
CA THR A 35 5.69 -4.54 12.45
C THR A 35 5.35 -4.64 10.96
N ALA A 36 4.99 -3.51 10.33
CA ALA A 36 4.76 -3.44 8.89
C ALA A 36 6.10 -3.48 8.12
N SER A 37 6.62 -4.69 7.93
CA SER A 37 7.92 -4.97 7.28
C SER A 37 7.86 -4.79 5.76
N VAL A 38 6.70 -4.96 5.14
CA VAL A 38 6.46 -4.65 3.73
C VAL A 38 5.34 -3.64 3.62
N LYS A 39 5.59 -2.55 2.89
CA LYS A 39 4.60 -1.49 2.61
C LYS A 39 4.68 -1.14 1.14
N ARG A 40 3.64 -1.46 0.38
CA ARG A 40 3.57 -1.20 -1.05
C ARG A 40 2.26 -0.51 -1.39
N ALA A 41 2.33 0.46 -2.30
CA ALA A 41 1.16 1.10 -2.87
C ALA A 41 1.15 0.87 -4.38
N TYR A 42 0.01 0.49 -4.94
CA TYR A 42 -0.17 0.18 -6.36
C TYR A 42 -1.03 1.25 -6.99
N GLY A 43 -0.60 1.79 -8.12
CA GLY A 43 -1.41 2.70 -8.90
C GLY A 43 -0.68 3.28 -10.09
N ASP A 44 -1.39 4.10 -10.86
CA ASP A 44 -0.81 4.78 -12.01
C ASP A 44 -0.19 6.12 -11.59
N TRP A 45 1.08 6.12 -11.20
CA TRP A 45 1.80 7.30 -10.72
C TRP A 45 2.05 8.38 -11.78
N THR A 46 1.67 8.12 -13.04
CA THR A 46 1.65 9.12 -14.11
C THR A 46 0.42 10.03 -14.03
N THR A 47 -0.62 9.62 -13.28
CA THR A 47 -1.88 10.36 -13.17
C THR A 47 -1.80 11.53 -12.19
N PRO A 48 -2.45 12.67 -12.48
CA PRO A 48 -2.47 13.83 -11.57
C PRO A 48 -3.17 13.56 -10.24
N SER A 49 -4.13 12.63 -10.19
CA SER A 49 -4.88 12.25 -8.98
C SER A 49 -3.97 11.70 -7.88
N LEU A 50 -2.92 10.96 -8.26
CA LEU A 50 -1.97 10.39 -7.31
C LEU A 50 -0.87 11.36 -6.87
N LYS A 51 -0.88 12.62 -7.33
CA LYS A 51 0.15 13.59 -6.96
C LYS A 51 0.26 13.79 -5.43
N LYS A 52 -0.87 13.73 -4.71
CA LYS A 52 -0.94 13.86 -3.24
C LYS A 52 -0.29 12.68 -2.49
N TRP A 53 -0.13 11.53 -3.15
CA TRP A 53 0.50 10.37 -2.54
C TRP A 53 2.02 10.49 -2.46
N LYS A 54 2.66 11.28 -3.33
CA LYS A 54 4.13 11.34 -3.39
C LYS A 54 4.78 11.68 -2.05
N ASP A 55 4.24 12.67 -1.37
CA ASP A 55 4.75 13.10 -0.07
C ASP A 55 4.54 12.01 0.99
N VAL A 56 3.34 11.41 1.02
CA VAL A 56 2.98 10.32 1.96
C VAL A 56 3.82 9.06 1.74
N LEU A 57 4.07 8.68 0.49
CA LEU A 57 4.90 7.51 0.15
C LEU A 57 6.32 7.67 0.70
N HIS A 58 6.89 8.87 0.54
CA HIS A 58 8.24 9.15 1.02
C HIS A 58 8.29 9.19 2.54
N GLU A 59 7.37 9.92 3.17
CA GLU A 59 7.30 10.08 4.62
C GLU A 59 7.12 8.74 5.34
N MET A 60 6.23 7.89 4.81
CA MET A 60 5.88 6.62 5.43
C MET A 60 6.72 5.44 4.92
N ALA A 61 7.74 5.69 4.11
CA ALA A 61 8.58 4.66 3.46
C ALA A 61 7.75 3.55 2.80
N ILE A 62 6.75 3.94 2.01
CA ILE A 62 5.89 3.04 1.24
C ILE A 62 6.46 2.97 -0.18
N GLN A 63 6.70 1.75 -0.65
CA GLN A 63 7.21 1.53 -1.99
C GLN A 63 6.10 1.73 -3.03
N PRO A 64 6.24 2.67 -3.99
CA PRO A 64 5.31 2.77 -5.11
C PRO A 64 5.53 1.65 -6.12
N ILE A 65 4.46 0.98 -6.51
CA ILE A 65 4.39 -0.01 -7.57
C ILE A 65 3.57 0.61 -8.71
N GLN A 66 4.23 0.88 -9.84
CA GLN A 66 3.57 1.46 -11.00
C GLN A 66 2.69 0.41 -11.69
N GLN A 67 1.42 0.76 -11.92
CA GLN A 67 0.50 0.00 -12.73
C GLN A 67 -0.07 0.89 -13.83
N PHE A 68 0.18 0.56 -15.09
CA PHE A 68 -0.32 1.35 -16.21
C PHE A 68 -1.81 1.05 -16.45
N SER A 69 -2.65 2.07 -16.31
CA SER A 69 -4.08 1.97 -16.54
C SER A 69 -4.42 2.20 -18.02
N TYR A 70 -4.23 1.17 -18.87
CA TYR A 70 -4.48 1.31 -20.32
C TYR A 70 -5.95 1.54 -20.70
N THR A 71 -6.89 1.19 -19.81
CA THR A 71 -8.33 1.43 -19.96
C THR A 71 -8.98 1.58 -18.59
N SER A 72 -9.80 2.61 -18.39
CA SER A 72 -10.59 2.78 -17.17
C SER A 72 -11.52 1.58 -16.94
N GLY A 73 -11.49 0.99 -15.74
CA GLY A 73 -12.34 -0.15 -15.36
C GLY A 73 -11.74 -1.55 -15.57
N LYS A 74 -10.42 -1.67 -15.83
CA LYS A 74 -9.73 -2.97 -15.79
C LYS A 74 -8.94 -3.15 -14.49
N ASN A 75 -9.07 -4.32 -13.89
CA ASN A 75 -8.50 -4.75 -12.59
C ASN A 75 -6.98 -5.03 -12.64
N SER A 76 -6.19 -4.21 -13.34
CA SER A 76 -4.73 -4.41 -13.44
C SER A 76 -4.05 -4.23 -12.08
N THR A 77 -4.50 -3.23 -11.33
CA THR A 77 -4.03 -2.95 -9.97
C THR A 77 -4.35 -4.10 -9.02
N ASP A 78 -5.59 -4.63 -9.06
CA ASP A 78 -5.99 -5.78 -8.22
C ASP A 78 -5.18 -7.04 -8.53
N SER A 79 -4.95 -7.33 -9.82
CA SER A 79 -4.23 -8.54 -10.24
C SER A 79 -2.78 -8.50 -9.77
N ALA A 80 -2.12 -7.34 -9.89
CA ALA A 80 -0.77 -7.15 -9.39
C ALA A 80 -0.69 -7.25 -7.86
N LEU A 81 -1.66 -6.67 -7.16
CA LEU A 81 -1.75 -6.74 -5.70
C LEU A 81 -1.93 -8.18 -5.21
N ILE A 82 -2.79 -8.96 -5.85
CA ILE A 82 -3.04 -10.37 -5.49
C ILE A 82 -1.79 -11.22 -5.69
N ILE A 83 -1.09 -11.07 -6.83
CA ILE A 83 0.14 -11.83 -7.10
C ILE A 83 1.19 -11.52 -6.04
N ASP A 84 1.41 -10.24 -5.76
CA ASP A 84 2.42 -9.84 -4.79
C ASP A 84 2.05 -10.23 -3.35
N ALA A 85 0.76 -10.27 -3.03
CA ALA A 85 0.28 -10.84 -1.77
C ALA A 85 0.63 -12.34 -1.66
N MET A 86 0.47 -13.11 -2.74
CA MET A 86 0.82 -14.54 -2.76
C MET A 86 2.32 -14.76 -2.57
N ASP A 87 3.17 -13.92 -3.16
CA ASP A 87 4.63 -14.03 -3.03
C ASP A 87 5.15 -13.64 -1.63
N LEU A 88 4.33 -13.00 -0.81
CA LEU A 88 4.65 -12.55 0.55
C LEU A 88 4.15 -13.50 1.66
N LEU A 89 3.44 -14.58 1.30
CA LEU A 89 2.97 -15.64 2.21
C LEU A 89 4.02 -16.73 2.41
#